data_AF-A0A3M1NLZ5-F1
#
_entry.id   AF-A0A3M1NLZ5-F1
#
_cell.length_a   1.000
_cell.length_b   1.000
_cell.length_c   1.000
_cell.angle_alpha   90.00
_cell.angle_beta   90.00
_cell.angle_gamma   90.00
#
_symmetry.space_group_name_H-M   'P 1'
#
loop_
_entity.id
_entity.type
_entity.pdbx_description
1 polymer ?
#
loop_
_entity_poly.entity_id
_entity_poly.type
_entity_poly.pdbx_seq_one_letter_code
_entity_poly.pdbx_strand_id
1 'polypeptide(L)'
;MRLKSQRKLAAQILKCAEKRVVFDTERIEDIKEAITKADIRGLIHDKVITAKPAKGVSRVRAKKRQIQKRKGKRTGKGSRKGGKKARNPKKKTWMNRIRIQRKFLQELRDKKMITSKDYRSLYQKAKGGFFRSKRHVKLFITEKGLMRKDAKKKK
;
A
#
# COMPACT_ATOMS: atom_id res chain seq x y z
N MET A 1 21.66 43.56 11.11
CA MET A 1 20.32 43.10 11.54
C MET A 1 20.31 41.59 11.79
N ARG A 2 19.87 41.08 12.95
CA ARG A 2 19.87 39.63 13.29
C ARG A 2 18.51 39.18 13.84
N LEU A 3 17.66 38.58 12.99
CA LEU A 3 16.35 37.99 13.38
C LEU A 3 16.40 36.45 13.54
N LYS A 4 17.59 35.89 13.83
CA LYS A 4 17.81 34.43 13.89
C LYS A 4 17.03 33.79 15.04
N SER A 5 16.98 34.44 16.20
CA SER A 5 16.30 33.95 17.40
C SER A 5 14.78 33.90 17.19
N GLN A 6 14.20 34.98 16.67
CA GLN A 6 12.78 35.07 16.34
C GLN A 6 12.40 34.02 15.28
N ARG A 7 13.24 33.83 14.27
CA ARG A 7 13.03 32.81 13.23
C ARG A 7 13.05 31.40 13.79
N LYS A 8 13.96 31.10 14.73
CA LYS A 8 14.03 29.82 15.44
C LYS A 8 12.80 29.59 16.32
N LEU A 9 12.39 30.59 17.10
CA LEU A 9 11.19 30.52 17.94
C LEU A 9 9.92 30.32 17.10
N ALA A 10 9.76 31.10 16.03
CA ALA A 10 8.65 30.96 15.08
C ALA A 10 8.62 29.59 14.41
N ALA A 11 9.77 29.07 13.99
CA ALA A 11 9.87 27.73 13.40
C ALA A 11 9.45 26.61 14.37
N GLN A 12 9.83 26.73 15.65
CA GLN A 12 9.41 25.80 16.70
C GLN A 12 7.89 25.85 16.93
N ILE A 13 7.31 27.04 16.99
CA ILE A 13 5.86 27.24 17.20
C ILE A 13 5.07 26.73 15.99
N LEU A 14 5.48 27.08 14.77
CA LEU A 14 4.85 26.68 13.51
C LEU A 14 5.16 25.23 13.09
N LYS A 15 6.00 24.52 13.87
CA LYS A 15 6.47 23.15 13.58
C LYS A 15 7.00 23.01 12.14
N CYS A 16 7.77 24.01 11.69
CA CYS A 16 8.32 24.06 10.35
C CYS A 16 9.83 24.33 10.38
N ALA A 17 10.51 24.22 9.23
CA ALA A 17 11.93 24.57 9.15
C ALA A 17 12.11 26.09 9.18
N GLU A 18 13.20 26.60 9.77
CA GLU A 18 13.51 28.04 9.81
C GLU A 18 13.51 28.70 8.42
N LYS A 19 13.92 27.96 7.38
CA LYS A 19 13.90 28.42 5.98
C LYS A 19 12.48 28.66 5.43
N ARG A 20 11.45 28.06 6.04
CA ARG A 20 10.04 28.21 5.65
C ARG A 20 9.34 29.36 6.36
N VAL A 21 9.93 29.90 7.43
CA VAL A 21 9.37 31.07 8.11
C VAL A 21 9.59 32.31 7.23
N VAL A 22 8.51 33.03 6.99
CA VAL A 22 8.48 34.31 6.27
C VAL A 22 8.08 35.39 7.24
N PHE A 23 8.81 36.49 7.18
CA PHE A 23 8.51 37.71 7.90
C PHE A 23 7.97 38.72 6.91
N ASP A 24 6.96 39.46 7.34
CA ASP A 24 6.53 40.67 6.66
C ASP A 24 7.65 41.72 6.70
N THR A 25 7.82 42.46 5.60
CA THR A 25 8.88 43.46 5.46
C THR A 25 8.49 44.80 6.09
N GLU A 26 7.19 45.10 6.16
CA GLU A 26 6.68 46.37 6.69
C GLU A 26 6.68 46.40 8.22
N ARG A 27 6.46 45.25 8.87
CA ARG A 27 6.35 45.11 10.33
C ARG A 27 7.58 44.46 10.97
N ILE A 28 8.74 44.76 10.41
CA ILE A 28 10.03 44.22 10.88
C ILE A 28 10.36 44.67 12.30
N GLU A 29 10.01 45.90 12.66
CA GLU A 29 10.30 46.49 13.97
C GLU A 29 9.54 45.76 15.08
N ASP A 30 8.25 45.51 14.90
CA ASP A 30 7.43 44.69 15.81
C ASP A 30 7.99 43.28 16.01
N ILE A 31 8.48 42.65 14.94
CA ILE A 31 9.11 41.32 15.04
C ILE A 31 10.40 41.40 15.86
N LYS A 32 11.14 42.51 15.79
CA LYS A 32 12.38 42.69 16.54
C LYS A 32 12.10 42.85 18.03
N GLU A 33 11.04 43.57 18.40
CA GLU A 33 10.60 43.78 19.78
C GLU A 33 10.02 42.51 20.43
N ALA A 34 9.51 41.57 19.62
CA ALA A 34 9.01 40.28 20.12
C ALA A 34 10.16 39.38 20.63
N ILE A 35 10.25 39.24 21.96
CA ILE A 35 11.25 38.41 22.64
C ILE A 35 10.63 37.08 23.09
N THR A 36 9.38 37.08 23.56
CA THR A 36 8.76 35.88 24.17
C THR A 36 8.06 35.00 23.13
N LYS A 37 7.79 33.74 23.49
CA LYS A 37 6.96 32.85 22.67
C LYS A 37 5.50 33.30 22.59
N ALA A 38 5.02 34.11 23.54
CA ALA A 38 3.66 34.63 23.51
C ALA A 38 3.53 35.71 22.42
N ASP A 39 4.48 36.64 22.37
CA ASP A 39 4.52 37.72 21.36
C ASP A 39 4.62 37.15 19.94
N ILE A 40 5.49 36.16 19.73
CA ILE A 40 5.61 35.47 18.44
C ILE A 40 4.31 34.76 18.05
N ARG A 41 3.52 34.23 19.01
CA ARG A 41 2.21 33.64 18.70
C ARG A 41 1.20 34.72 18.28
N GLY A 42 1.23 35.89 18.91
CA GLY A 42 0.43 37.06 18.49
C GLY A 42 0.75 37.47 17.06
N LEU A 43 2.04 37.63 16.74
CA LEU A 43 2.49 37.97 15.38
C LEU A 43 2.18 36.91 14.32
N ILE A 44 2.10 35.63 14.71
CA ILE A 44 1.64 34.54 13.82
C ILE A 44 0.13 34.66 13.59
N HIS A 45 -0.65 34.94 14.63
CA HIS A 45 -2.09 35.13 14.55
C HIS A 45 -2.44 36.30 13.60
N ASP A 46 -1.70 37.39 13.72
CA ASP A 46 -1.84 38.59 12.87
C ASP A 46 -1.24 38.43 11.46
N LYS A 47 -0.73 37.24 11.13
CA LYS A 47 -0.13 36.87 9.83
C LYS A 47 1.12 37.68 9.45
N VAL A 48 1.76 38.34 10.39
CA VAL A 48 3.06 39.00 10.23
C VAL A 48 4.17 37.97 10.05
N ILE A 49 4.04 36.85 10.76
CA ILE A 49 4.93 35.70 10.65
C ILE A 49 4.14 34.53 10.04
N THR A 50 4.55 34.08 8.85
CA THR A 50 3.86 32.98 8.14
C THR A 50 4.80 31.84 7.78
N ALA A 51 4.24 30.65 7.57
CA ALA A 51 4.98 29.51 7.07
C ALA A 51 4.71 29.31 5.58
N LYS A 52 5.76 29.36 4.75
CA LYS A 52 5.71 28.92 3.35
C LYS A 52 5.24 27.46 3.30
N PRO A 53 4.32 27.08 2.38
CA PRO A 53 3.92 25.70 2.21
C PRO A 53 5.13 24.83 1.83
N ALA A 54 5.09 23.55 2.22
CA ALA A 54 6.16 22.62 1.87
C ALA A 54 6.16 22.36 0.35
N LYS A 55 7.34 22.45 -0.28
CA LYS A 55 7.49 22.11 -1.69
C LYS A 55 7.39 20.59 -1.88
N GLY A 56 6.25 20.12 -2.39
CA GLY A 56 6.04 18.72 -2.75
C GLY A 56 6.66 18.34 -4.11
N VAL A 57 6.94 17.05 -4.31
CA VAL A 57 7.36 16.52 -5.62
C VAL A 57 6.16 15.88 -6.33
N SER A 58 5.92 16.28 -7.58
CA SER A 58 4.81 15.73 -8.36
C SER A 58 5.00 14.25 -8.71
N ARG A 59 3.93 13.47 -8.60
CA ARG A 59 3.94 12.01 -8.89
C ARG A 59 3.28 11.64 -10.22
N VAL A 60 2.89 12.62 -11.03
CA VAL A 60 2.12 12.43 -12.28
C VAL A 60 2.83 11.47 -13.24
N ARG A 61 4.12 11.69 -13.51
CA ARG A 61 4.92 10.83 -14.41
C ARG A 61 5.05 9.40 -13.87
N ALA A 62 5.21 9.24 -12.56
CA ALA A 62 5.28 7.92 -11.92
C ALA A 62 3.94 7.16 -12.06
N LYS A 63 2.81 7.85 -11.81
CA LYS A 63 1.45 7.29 -11.99
C LYS A 63 1.21 6.89 -13.45
N LYS A 64 1.54 7.75 -14.42
CA LYS A 64 1.43 7.44 -15.86
C LYS A 64 2.21 6.16 -16.22
N ARG A 65 3.44 6.00 -15.71
CA ARG A 65 4.24 4.77 -15.90
C ARG A 65 3.60 3.54 -15.25
N GLN A 66 3.04 3.67 -14.04
CA GLN A 66 2.37 2.57 -13.34
C GLN A 66 1.12 2.10 -14.10
N ILE A 67 0.32 3.00 -14.65
CA ILE A 67 -0.86 2.67 -15.48
C ILE A 67 -0.44 1.88 -16.71
N GLN A 68 0.61 2.31 -17.42
CA GLN A 68 1.12 1.58 -18.59
C GLN A 68 1.67 0.19 -18.20
N LYS A 69 2.37 0.08 -17.07
CA LYS A 69 2.84 -1.22 -16.53
C LYS A 69 1.69 -2.16 -16.16
N ARG A 70 0.59 -1.63 -15.59
CA ARG A 70 -0.61 -2.43 -15.27
C ARG A 70 -1.28 -2.99 -16.52
N LYS A 71 -1.24 -2.25 -17.64
CA LYS A 71 -1.68 -2.73 -18.97
C LYS A 71 -0.73 -3.73 -19.63
N GLY A 72 0.40 -4.08 -19.00
CA GLY A 72 1.41 -4.98 -19.57
C GLY A 72 2.42 -4.30 -20.51
N LYS A 73 2.39 -2.97 -20.66
CA LYS A 73 3.40 -2.20 -21.42
C LYS A 73 4.62 -1.92 -20.55
N ARG A 74 5.79 -1.68 -21.16
CA ARG A 74 7.06 -1.39 -20.47
C ARG A 74 7.53 -2.52 -19.51
N THR A 75 7.16 -3.76 -19.79
CA THR A 75 7.54 -4.96 -19.01
C THR A 75 8.25 -6.04 -19.85
N GLY A 76 8.73 -5.68 -21.04
CA GLY A 76 9.47 -6.57 -21.96
C GLY A 76 10.83 -7.01 -21.41
N LYS A 77 11.52 -7.92 -22.12
CA LYS A 77 12.81 -8.50 -21.69
C LYS A 77 13.88 -7.42 -21.44
N GLY A 78 14.06 -6.47 -22.36
CA GLY A 78 15.06 -5.40 -22.23
C GLY A 78 14.85 -4.42 -21.07
N SER A 79 13.63 -4.31 -20.51
CA SER A 79 13.39 -3.48 -19.32
C SER A 79 13.65 -4.21 -18.00
N ARG A 80 13.97 -5.51 -18.03
CA ARG A 80 14.15 -6.33 -16.83
C ARG A 80 15.64 -6.44 -16.49
N LYS A 81 16.01 -5.96 -15.30
CA LYS A 81 17.38 -6.09 -14.78
C LYS A 81 17.55 -7.29 -13.84
N GLY A 82 16.50 -7.66 -13.10
CA GLY A 82 16.55 -8.77 -12.14
C GLY A 82 16.21 -10.14 -12.74
N GLY A 83 16.90 -11.18 -12.25
CA GLY A 83 16.65 -12.58 -12.60
C GLY A 83 15.21 -13.05 -12.29
N LYS A 84 14.77 -14.15 -12.91
CA LYS A 84 13.38 -14.66 -12.80
C LYS A 84 12.98 -14.94 -11.34
N LYS A 85 13.85 -15.59 -10.57
CA LYS A 85 13.59 -15.97 -9.17
C LYS A 85 13.63 -14.77 -8.21
N ALA A 86 14.38 -13.72 -8.53
CA ALA A 86 14.39 -12.47 -7.75
C ALA A 86 13.07 -11.70 -7.93
N ARG A 87 12.55 -11.64 -9.17
CA ARG A 87 11.26 -10.98 -9.46
C ARG A 87 10.07 -11.77 -8.91
N ASN A 88 10.09 -13.09 -9.07
CA ASN A 88 9.05 -14.00 -8.56
C ASN A 88 9.70 -15.19 -7.82
N PRO A 89 9.87 -15.08 -6.49
CA PRO A 89 10.43 -16.16 -5.68
C PRO A 89 9.62 -17.45 -5.75
N LYS A 90 10.31 -18.60 -5.88
CA LYS A 90 9.69 -19.93 -5.98
C LYS A 90 8.78 -20.22 -4.78
N LYS A 91 9.29 -20.03 -3.55
CA LYS A 91 8.55 -20.27 -2.30
C LYS A 91 7.28 -19.42 -2.21
N LYS A 92 7.37 -18.12 -2.53
CA LYS A 92 6.20 -17.21 -2.52
C LYS A 92 5.14 -17.64 -3.54
N THR A 93 5.58 -18.04 -4.74
CA THR A 93 4.67 -18.54 -5.79
C THR A 93 3.96 -19.82 -5.36
N TRP A 94 4.69 -20.76 -4.74
CA TRP A 94 4.13 -21.99 -4.19
C TRP A 94 3.13 -21.72 -3.06
N MET A 95 3.51 -20.88 -2.08
CA MET A 95 2.64 -20.49 -0.96
C MET A 95 1.34 -19.86 -1.44
N ASN A 96 1.40 -18.94 -2.42
CA ASN A 96 0.20 -18.31 -2.98
C ASN A 96 -0.71 -19.34 -3.66
N ARG A 97 -0.12 -20.27 -4.43
CA ARG A 97 -0.88 -21.33 -5.12
C ARG A 97 -1.59 -22.26 -4.14
N ILE A 98 -0.86 -22.81 -3.17
CA ILE A 98 -1.40 -23.81 -2.24
C ILE A 98 -2.43 -23.20 -1.27
N ARG A 99 -2.21 -21.97 -0.79
CA ARG A 99 -3.15 -21.29 0.12
C ARG A 99 -4.50 -21.05 -0.56
N ILE A 100 -4.51 -20.60 -1.81
CA ILE A 100 -5.76 -20.40 -2.56
C ILE A 100 -6.51 -21.73 -2.76
N GLN A 101 -5.79 -22.80 -3.10
CA GLN A 101 -6.39 -24.13 -3.28
C GLN A 101 -6.96 -24.68 -1.99
N ARG A 102 -6.21 -24.61 -0.88
CA ARG A 102 -6.65 -25.10 0.44
C ARG A 102 -7.83 -24.30 0.98
N LYS A 103 -7.79 -22.97 0.85
CA LYS A 103 -8.92 -22.11 1.22
C LYS A 103 -10.18 -22.50 0.43
N PHE A 104 -10.05 -22.73 -0.87
CA PHE A 104 -11.18 -23.15 -1.70
C PHE A 104 -11.74 -24.53 -1.28
N LEU A 105 -10.87 -25.51 -1.01
CA LEU A 105 -11.29 -26.83 -0.51
C LEU A 105 -11.99 -26.71 0.86
N GLN A 106 -11.50 -25.85 1.74
CA GLN A 106 -12.13 -25.56 3.02
C GLN A 106 -13.53 -24.95 2.82
N GLU A 107 -13.67 -23.93 1.96
CA GLU A 107 -14.97 -23.34 1.61
C GLU A 107 -15.97 -24.37 1.08
N LEU A 108 -15.51 -25.33 0.26
CA LEU A 108 -16.36 -26.39 -0.28
C LEU A 108 -16.81 -27.39 0.81
N ARG A 109 -15.92 -27.74 1.73
CA ARG A 109 -16.23 -28.60 2.88
C ARG A 109 -17.20 -27.91 3.83
N ASP A 110 -16.96 -26.66 4.16
CA ASP A 110 -17.78 -25.91 5.13
C ASP A 110 -19.20 -25.68 4.58
N LYS A 111 -19.34 -25.53 3.26
CA LYS A 111 -20.63 -25.52 2.54
C LYS A 111 -21.24 -26.92 2.32
N LYS A 112 -20.61 -27.99 2.85
CA LYS A 112 -21.02 -29.39 2.69
C LYS A 112 -21.17 -29.84 1.24
N MET A 113 -20.51 -29.17 0.28
CA MET A 113 -20.51 -29.58 -1.13
C MET A 113 -19.66 -30.83 -1.39
N ILE A 114 -18.73 -31.14 -0.50
CA ILE A 114 -17.81 -32.27 -0.61
C ILE A 114 -17.82 -33.02 0.73
N THR A 115 -17.62 -34.34 0.70
CA THR A 115 -17.50 -35.15 1.92
C THR A 115 -16.16 -34.89 2.64
N SER A 116 -16.09 -35.17 3.94
CA SER A 116 -14.84 -35.04 4.71
C SER A 116 -13.72 -35.95 4.17
N LYS A 117 -14.08 -37.13 3.64
CA LYS A 117 -13.15 -38.10 3.03
C LYS A 117 -12.54 -37.53 1.75
N ASP A 118 -13.39 -37.02 0.86
CA ASP A 118 -12.95 -36.42 -0.41
C ASP A 118 -12.12 -35.15 -0.18
N TYR A 119 -12.49 -34.32 0.80
CA TYR A 119 -11.69 -33.16 1.22
C TYR A 119 -10.27 -33.57 1.59
N ARG A 120 -10.10 -34.61 2.41
CA ARG A 120 -8.78 -35.08 2.85
C ARG A 120 -7.94 -35.60 1.68
N SER A 121 -8.55 -36.35 0.74
CA SER A 121 -7.88 -36.81 -0.49
C SER A 121 -7.44 -35.64 -1.36
N LEU A 122 -8.34 -34.68 -1.63
CA LEU A 122 -8.04 -33.49 -2.43
C LEU A 122 -6.97 -32.61 -1.77
N TYR A 123 -6.98 -32.51 -0.43
CA TYR A 123 -5.99 -31.74 0.33
C TYR A 123 -4.58 -32.32 0.17
N GLN A 124 -4.43 -33.66 0.22
CA GLN A 124 -3.14 -34.33 0.00
C GLN A 124 -2.67 -34.14 -1.45
N LYS A 125 -3.57 -34.26 -2.43
CA LYS A 125 -3.25 -33.97 -3.84
C LYS A 125 -2.79 -32.52 -4.04
N ALA A 126 -3.44 -31.57 -3.37
CA ALA A 126 -3.01 -30.17 -3.38
C ALA A 126 -1.61 -30.00 -2.75
N LYS A 127 -1.35 -30.64 -1.60
CA LYS A 127 -0.02 -30.65 -0.96
C LYS A 127 1.07 -31.16 -1.92
N GLY A 128 0.78 -32.20 -2.70
CA GLY A 128 1.69 -32.76 -3.70
C GLY A 128 1.85 -31.91 -4.97
N GLY A 129 1.09 -30.81 -5.13
CA GLY A 129 1.23 -29.92 -6.29
C GLY A 129 0.53 -30.40 -7.55
N PHE A 130 -0.34 -31.40 -7.44
CA PHE A 130 -1.15 -31.93 -8.55
C PHE A 130 -1.99 -30.84 -9.23
N PHE A 131 -2.54 -29.91 -8.44
CA PHE A 131 -3.36 -28.82 -8.96
C PHE A 131 -2.53 -27.60 -9.38
N ARG A 132 -2.85 -27.06 -10.57
CA ARG A 132 -2.18 -25.89 -11.16
C ARG A 132 -2.80 -24.58 -10.70
N SER A 133 -4.12 -24.57 -10.52
CA SER A 133 -4.93 -23.39 -10.18
C SER A 133 -6.21 -23.81 -9.44
N LYS A 134 -6.94 -22.84 -8.88
CA LYS A 134 -8.29 -23.05 -8.32
C LYS A 134 -9.26 -23.67 -9.34
N ARG A 135 -9.15 -23.26 -10.61
CA ARG A 135 -9.97 -23.80 -11.71
C ARG A 135 -9.68 -25.28 -11.95
N HIS A 136 -8.41 -25.70 -11.89
CA HIS A 136 -8.05 -27.12 -12.04
C HIS A 136 -8.67 -27.97 -10.92
N VAL A 137 -8.69 -27.47 -9.68
CA VAL A 137 -9.38 -28.15 -8.56
C VAL A 137 -10.86 -28.34 -8.88
N LYS A 138 -11.54 -27.27 -9.35
CA LYS A 138 -12.95 -27.31 -9.71
C LYS A 138 -13.23 -28.35 -10.81
N LEU A 139 -12.45 -28.32 -11.89
CA LEU A 139 -12.57 -29.26 -13.01
C LEU A 139 -12.45 -30.71 -12.52
N PHE A 140 -11.42 -31.01 -11.72
CA PHE A 140 -11.20 -32.35 -11.18
C PHE A 140 -12.37 -32.86 -10.31
N ILE A 141 -12.94 -31.97 -9.48
CA ILE A 141 -14.12 -32.30 -8.66
C ILE A 141 -15.32 -32.63 -9.54
N THR A 142 -15.55 -31.85 -10.60
CA THR A 142 -16.65 -32.08 -11.55
C THR A 142 -16.47 -33.39 -12.31
N GLU A 143 -15.29 -33.64 -12.88
CA GLU A 143 -14.97 -34.86 -13.63
C GLU A 143 -15.09 -36.13 -12.79
N LYS A 144 -14.74 -36.06 -11.50
CA LYS A 144 -14.85 -37.20 -10.58
C LYS A 144 -16.21 -37.30 -9.88
N GLY A 145 -17.16 -36.41 -10.18
CA GLY A 145 -18.49 -36.44 -9.57
C GLY A 145 -18.48 -36.29 -8.05
N LEU A 146 -17.46 -35.66 -7.47
CA LEU A 146 -17.24 -35.57 -6.01
C LEU A 146 -18.13 -34.52 -5.33
N MET A 147 -19.06 -33.92 -6.08
CA MET A 147 -20.01 -32.95 -5.54
C MET A 147 -21.21 -33.67 -4.94
N ARG A 148 -21.55 -33.35 -3.69
CA ARG A 148 -22.79 -33.82 -3.07
C ARG A 148 -23.98 -33.12 -3.72
N LYS A 149 -25.00 -33.91 -4.11
CA LYS A 149 -26.23 -33.42 -4.74
C LYS A 149 -27.12 -32.63 -3.76
N ASP A 150 -26.99 -32.90 -2.45
CA ASP A 150 -27.88 -32.37 -1.41
C ASP A 150 -27.48 -31.00 -0.85
N ALA A 151 -26.49 -30.33 -1.46
CA ALA A 151 -26.06 -29.01 -1.03
C ALA A 151 -27.11 -27.97 -1.43
N LYS A 152 -28.13 -27.79 -0.58
CA LYS A 152 -29.12 -26.70 -0.69
C LYS A 152 -28.40 -25.39 -1.02
N LYS A 153 -28.74 -24.78 -2.16
CA LYS A 153 -28.38 -23.40 -2.48
C LYS A 153 -28.95 -22.53 -1.36
N LYS A 154 -28.13 -22.15 -0.37
CA LYS A 154 -28.46 -21.00 0.47
C LYS A 154 -28.45 -19.78 -0.46
N LYS A 155 -29.64 -19.18 -0.62
CA LYS A 155 -29.87 -17.88 -1.24
C LYS A 155 -28.94 -16.84 -0.62
#